data_AF-A0A962G1H5-F1
#
_entry.id   AF-A0A962G1H5-F1
#
_cell.length_a   1.000
_cell.length_b   1.000
_cell.length_c   1.000
_cell.angle_alpha   90.00
_cell.angle_beta   90.00
_cell.angle_gamma   90.00
#
_symmetry.space_group_name_H-M   'P 1'
#
loop_
_entity.id
_entity.type
_entity.pdbx_description
1 polymer ?
#
loop_
_entity_poly.entity_id
_entity_poly.type
_entity_poly.pdbx_seq_one_letter_code
_entity_poly.pdbx_strand_id
1 'polypeptide(L)'
;MKASRRIPWIALTLLLASTTLPARAQTATEALGALWDTICATSSEGTLLFQRCDETVNSPDPLANAIAATGMHLEDIAGQGHAGSVSAQAPAPVQFEVGGVATASLSQDALGRIGLGLAGDEFGGGWSLFASAQTGRLDHSGTRFESAFDSRNAAFTLGLDRRINDRWVVGAALNHARDRIDYTGTVSRLDSRHTGLLLFANRSWNDAWSFDAYLGGSRGSADILREIRYALPIAGNAIAIINTNATSSPDISRQHAGASLDWLGRRGGWDLDLGGGIDLSRNRVDEYVESGGQGLALRVAKRTVT
;
A
#
# COMPACT_ATOMS: atom_id res chain seq x y z
N MET A 1 -21.05 -80.91 43.38
CA MET A 1 -22.00 -80.00 42.69
C MET A 1 -21.19 -79.02 41.86
N LYS A 2 -21.30 -79.09 40.52
CA LYS A 2 -20.58 -78.25 39.55
C LYS A 2 -21.31 -76.91 39.41
N ALA A 3 -20.62 -75.80 39.64
CA ALA A 3 -21.13 -74.46 39.33
C ALA A 3 -20.35 -73.89 38.13
N SER A 4 -21.07 -73.73 37.02
CA SER A 4 -20.66 -73.16 35.74
C SER A 4 -20.57 -71.63 35.85
N ARG A 5 -19.44 -71.03 35.43
CA ARG A 5 -19.31 -69.58 35.20
C ARG A 5 -19.35 -69.32 33.69
N ARG A 6 -20.30 -68.48 33.27
CA ARG A 6 -20.47 -67.97 31.90
C ARG A 6 -19.55 -66.76 31.68
N ILE A 7 -18.99 -66.69 30.47
CA ILE A 7 -18.13 -65.61 29.96
C ILE A 7 -19.04 -64.56 29.29
N PRO A 8 -18.90 -63.25 29.57
CA PRO A 8 -19.61 -62.22 28.83
C PRO A 8 -18.87 -61.87 27.53
N TRP A 9 -19.64 -61.72 26.46
CA TRP A 9 -19.23 -61.30 25.13
C TRP A 9 -18.90 -59.80 25.11
N ILE A 10 -17.70 -59.45 24.64
CA ILE A 10 -17.28 -58.08 24.38
C ILE A 10 -17.70 -57.73 22.94
N ALA A 11 -18.57 -56.73 22.80
CA ALA A 11 -18.92 -56.12 21.53
C ALA A 11 -17.73 -55.29 21.01
N LEU A 12 -17.21 -55.66 19.84
CA LEU A 12 -16.12 -54.98 19.14
C LEU A 12 -16.71 -53.91 18.22
N THR A 13 -16.71 -52.65 18.67
CA THR A 13 -17.10 -51.50 17.86
C THR A 13 -15.93 -51.11 16.94
N LEU A 14 -16.09 -51.31 15.63
CA LEU A 14 -15.11 -50.96 14.60
C LEU A 14 -15.11 -49.43 14.41
N LEU A 15 -14.09 -48.73 14.94
CA LEU A 15 -13.79 -47.35 14.54
C LEU A 15 -13.17 -47.38 13.14
N LEU A 16 -13.92 -46.93 12.13
CA LEU A 16 -13.34 -46.56 10.85
C LEU A 16 -12.49 -45.29 11.04
N ALA A 17 -11.18 -45.46 11.09
CA ALA A 17 -10.23 -44.37 11.01
C ALA A 17 -10.24 -43.82 9.57
N SER A 18 -10.96 -42.72 9.35
CA SER A 18 -10.86 -41.93 8.12
C SER A 18 -9.45 -41.36 8.03
N THR A 19 -8.60 -41.99 7.22
CA THR A 19 -7.27 -41.48 6.86
C THR A 19 -7.44 -40.25 5.98
N THR A 20 -7.43 -39.06 6.58
CA THR A 20 -7.27 -37.81 5.83
C THR A 20 -5.87 -37.81 5.24
N LEU A 21 -5.75 -38.02 3.93
CA LEU A 21 -4.49 -37.85 3.21
C LEU A 21 -3.95 -36.43 3.47
N PRO A 22 -2.64 -36.25 3.69
CA PRO A 22 -2.08 -34.92 3.90
C PRO A 22 -2.32 -34.08 2.65
N ALA A 23 -2.95 -32.91 2.83
CA ALA A 23 -3.10 -31.94 1.76
C ALA A 23 -1.71 -31.56 1.24
N ARG A 24 -1.45 -31.86 -0.04
CA ARG A 24 -0.24 -31.34 -0.71
C ARG A 24 -0.31 -29.82 -0.70
N ALA A 25 0.79 -29.17 -0.32
CA ALA A 25 0.90 -27.73 -0.41
C ALA A 25 0.80 -27.31 -1.88
N GLN A 26 -0.23 -26.54 -2.22
CA GLN A 26 -0.45 -25.99 -3.55
C GLN A 26 0.69 -25.02 -3.91
N THR A 27 1.21 -25.12 -5.12
CA THR A 27 2.19 -24.16 -5.64
C THR A 27 1.51 -22.84 -5.98
N ALA A 28 2.26 -21.73 -6.02
CA ALA A 28 1.71 -20.41 -6.40
C ALA A 28 1.11 -20.43 -7.82
N THR A 29 1.75 -21.16 -8.73
CA THR A 29 1.29 -21.38 -10.10
C THR A 29 -0.04 -22.12 -10.15
N GLU A 30 -0.21 -23.20 -9.37
CA GLU A 30 -1.49 -23.92 -9.27
C GLU A 30 -2.59 -23.07 -8.63
N ALA A 31 -2.24 -22.19 -7.67
CA ALA A 31 -3.19 -21.27 -7.06
C ALA A 31 -3.71 -20.22 -8.05
N LEU A 32 -2.81 -19.63 -8.84
CA LEU A 32 -3.18 -18.70 -9.93
C LEU A 32 -4.03 -19.39 -11.00
N GLY A 33 -3.66 -20.61 -11.40
CA GLY A 33 -4.44 -21.38 -12.36
C GLY A 33 -5.86 -21.69 -11.88
N ALA A 34 -6.03 -22.09 -10.62
CA ALA A 34 -7.35 -22.36 -10.05
C ALA A 34 -8.23 -21.10 -9.94
N LEU A 35 -7.62 -19.94 -9.65
CA LEU A 35 -8.33 -18.66 -9.67
C LEU A 35 -8.81 -18.32 -11.09
N TRP A 36 -7.99 -18.57 -12.10
CA TRP A 36 -8.38 -18.38 -13.50
C TRP A 36 -9.57 -19.25 -13.90
N ASP A 37 -9.56 -20.54 -13.54
CA ASP A 37 -10.68 -21.44 -13.79
C ASP A 37 -11.99 -20.92 -13.16
N THR A 38 -11.88 -20.38 -11.94
CA THR A 38 -13.03 -19.77 -11.24
C THR A 38 -13.55 -18.54 -11.98
N ILE A 39 -12.67 -17.70 -12.52
CA ILE A 39 -13.05 -16.53 -13.35
C ILE A 39 -13.75 -17.02 -14.63
N CYS A 40 -13.17 -18.02 -15.31
CA CYS A 40 -13.71 -18.54 -16.56
C CYS A 40 -15.08 -19.19 -16.41
N ALA A 41 -15.36 -19.81 -15.26
CA ALA A 41 -16.68 -20.34 -14.94
C ALA A 41 -17.78 -19.26 -14.84
N THR A 42 -17.42 -17.98 -14.68
CA THR A 42 -18.37 -16.85 -14.69
C THR A 42 -18.58 -16.23 -16.06
N SER A 43 -17.81 -16.65 -17.07
CA SER A 43 -17.89 -16.09 -18.42
C SER A 43 -19.18 -16.53 -19.13
N SER A 44 -19.76 -15.64 -19.92
CA SER A 44 -20.95 -15.93 -20.73
C SER A 44 -20.56 -16.06 -22.21
N GLU A 45 -21.16 -17.02 -22.92
CA GLU A 45 -20.91 -17.21 -24.35
C GLU A 45 -21.07 -15.92 -25.15
N GLY A 46 -20.18 -15.71 -26.12
CA GLY A 46 -20.15 -14.50 -26.96
C GLY A 46 -19.50 -13.27 -26.30
N THR A 47 -19.09 -13.34 -25.03
CA THR A 47 -18.29 -12.27 -24.40
C THR A 47 -16.80 -12.40 -24.74
N LEU A 48 -16.07 -11.28 -24.68
CA LEU A 48 -14.61 -11.30 -24.85
C LEU A 48 -13.90 -12.13 -23.77
N LEU A 49 -14.42 -12.13 -22.53
CA LEU A 49 -13.90 -12.98 -21.45
C LEU A 49 -14.03 -14.46 -21.81
N PHE A 50 -15.20 -14.86 -22.32
CA PHE A 50 -15.42 -16.23 -22.79
C PHE A 50 -14.43 -16.61 -23.89
N GLN A 51 -14.15 -15.70 -24.84
CA GLN A 51 -13.13 -15.95 -25.86
C GLN A 51 -11.74 -16.19 -25.24
N ARG A 52 -11.32 -15.40 -24.23
CA ARG A 52 -10.01 -15.61 -23.56
C ARG A 52 -9.97 -16.94 -22.80
N CYS A 53 -11.07 -17.31 -22.16
CA CYS A 53 -11.19 -18.58 -21.47
C CYS A 53 -11.15 -19.77 -22.44
N ASP A 54 -11.85 -19.68 -23.56
CA ASP A 54 -11.83 -20.70 -24.62
C ASP A 54 -10.43 -20.86 -25.22
N GLU A 55 -9.71 -19.76 -25.49
CA GLU A 55 -8.30 -19.80 -25.92
C GLU A 55 -7.40 -20.51 -24.91
N THR A 56 -7.66 -20.32 -23.61
CA THR A 56 -6.86 -20.96 -22.56
C THR A 56 -7.17 -22.45 -22.44
N VAL A 57 -8.45 -22.82 -22.48
CA VAL A 57 -8.91 -24.23 -22.43
C VAL A 57 -8.45 -25.02 -23.66
N ASN A 58 -8.44 -24.39 -24.84
CA ASN A 58 -8.04 -25.01 -26.10
C ASN A 58 -6.53 -24.91 -26.37
N SER A 59 -5.75 -24.32 -25.46
CA SER A 59 -4.29 -24.30 -25.55
C SER A 59 -3.73 -25.70 -25.32
N PRO A 60 -2.76 -26.17 -26.13
CA PRO A 60 -2.06 -27.42 -25.88
C PRO A 60 -1.04 -27.30 -24.73
N ASP A 61 -0.79 -26.11 -24.19
CA ASP A 61 0.14 -25.90 -23.08
C ASP A 61 -0.52 -26.27 -21.73
N PRO A 62 0.02 -27.22 -20.97
CA PRO A 62 -0.53 -27.61 -19.66
C PRO A 62 -0.49 -26.48 -18.60
N LEU A 63 0.26 -25.39 -18.84
CA LEU A 63 0.35 -24.22 -17.97
C LEU A 63 -0.44 -23.02 -18.49
N ALA A 64 -1.30 -23.18 -19.50
CA ALA A 64 -2.04 -22.08 -20.12
C ALA A 64 -2.76 -21.18 -19.11
N ASN A 65 -3.45 -21.77 -18.13
CA ASN A 65 -4.14 -21.03 -17.06
C ASN A 65 -3.18 -20.15 -16.25
N ALA A 66 -2.01 -20.69 -15.89
CA ALA A 66 -1.03 -19.94 -15.12
C ALA A 66 -0.34 -18.85 -15.94
N ILE A 67 -0.09 -19.09 -17.23
CA ILE A 67 0.43 -18.10 -18.17
C ILE A 67 -0.55 -16.93 -18.33
N ALA A 68 -1.84 -17.24 -18.54
CA ALA A 68 -2.89 -16.22 -18.65
C ALA A 68 -3.01 -15.42 -17.35
N ALA A 69 -3.07 -16.09 -16.19
CA ALA A 69 -3.17 -15.44 -14.89
C ALA A 69 -1.95 -14.55 -14.57
N THR A 70 -0.74 -15.00 -14.87
CA THR A 70 0.50 -14.22 -14.66
C THR A 70 0.55 -13.02 -15.59
N GLY A 71 0.17 -13.19 -16.86
CA GLY A 71 0.13 -12.11 -17.84
C GLY A 71 -0.91 -11.03 -17.57
N MET A 72 -1.78 -11.22 -16.57
CA MET A 72 -2.70 -10.17 -16.10
C MET A 72 -2.08 -9.24 -15.06
N HIS A 73 -0.88 -9.53 -14.54
CA HIS A 73 -0.21 -8.69 -13.55
C HIS A 73 -1.09 -8.35 -12.34
N LEU A 74 -1.76 -9.36 -11.77
CA LEU A 74 -2.64 -9.18 -10.61
C LEU A 74 -1.88 -8.72 -9.36
N GLU A 75 -0.59 -9.03 -9.28
CA GLU A 75 0.35 -8.57 -8.27
C GLU A 75 0.52 -7.03 -8.24
N ASP A 76 0.26 -6.34 -9.35
CA ASP A 76 0.29 -4.87 -9.40
C ASP A 76 -0.80 -4.29 -8.48
N ILE A 77 -1.91 -5.01 -8.26
CA ILE A 77 -3.01 -4.57 -7.40
C ILE A 77 -2.54 -4.44 -5.95
N ALA A 78 -1.64 -5.31 -5.48
CA ALA A 78 -1.13 -5.25 -4.11
C ALA A 78 -0.32 -3.96 -3.87
N GLY A 79 0.56 -3.58 -4.80
CA GLY A 79 1.41 -2.38 -4.68
C GLY A 79 0.66 -1.05 -4.63
N GLN A 80 -0.60 -1.05 -5.04
CA GLN A 80 -1.48 0.12 -4.90
C GLN A 80 -1.73 0.49 -3.41
N GLY A 81 -1.63 -0.46 -2.48
CA GLY A 81 -1.69 -0.20 -1.04
C GLY A 81 -0.47 0.56 -0.51
N HIS A 82 0.71 0.29 -1.07
CA HIS A 82 1.98 0.91 -0.69
C HIS A 82 2.12 2.36 -1.17
N ALA A 83 1.52 2.71 -2.33
CA ALA A 83 1.36 4.11 -2.72
C ALA A 83 0.68 4.96 -1.62
N GLY A 84 -0.09 4.32 -0.75
CA GLY A 84 -0.76 4.89 0.42
C GLY A 84 0.15 5.26 1.58
N SER A 85 0.98 4.30 2.02
CA SER A 85 1.70 4.37 3.28
C SER A 85 2.90 5.30 3.25
N VAL A 86 3.60 5.39 2.11
CA VAL A 86 4.85 6.16 1.98
C VAL A 86 4.56 7.66 2.21
N SER A 87 3.41 8.19 1.75
CA SER A 87 3.03 9.62 1.91
C SER A 87 2.62 10.06 3.32
N ALA A 88 2.32 9.12 4.22
CA ALA A 88 1.69 9.41 5.52
C ALA A 88 2.67 9.82 6.61
N GLN A 89 3.98 9.73 6.35
CA GLN A 89 4.98 10.25 7.28
C GLN A 89 4.81 11.77 7.32
N ALA A 90 4.26 12.27 8.42
CA ALA A 90 4.25 13.69 8.69
C ALA A 90 5.68 14.21 8.47
N PRO A 91 5.86 15.36 7.81
CA PRO A 91 7.18 15.98 7.81
C PRO A 91 7.56 16.12 9.29
N ALA A 92 8.63 15.44 9.71
CA ALA A 92 9.20 15.71 11.01
C ALA A 92 9.43 17.23 11.04
N PRO A 93 8.83 17.98 11.98
CA PRO A 93 9.08 19.39 12.08
C PRO A 93 10.52 19.58 12.57
N VAL A 94 11.49 19.43 11.68
CA VAL A 94 12.85 19.87 11.92
C VAL A 94 12.85 21.37 11.66
N GLN A 95 12.50 22.13 12.71
CA GLN A 95 12.71 23.56 12.77
C GLN A 95 13.83 23.86 13.77
N PHE A 96 14.95 24.35 13.24
CA PHE A 96 15.94 25.09 14.02
C PHE A 96 15.57 26.57 13.97
N GLU A 97 15.48 27.21 15.14
CA GLU A 97 15.24 28.64 15.30
C GLU A 97 16.57 29.34 15.58
N VAL A 98 17.07 30.17 14.65
CA VAL A 98 18.07 31.20 14.93
C VAL A 98 17.79 32.45 14.10
N GLY A 99 17.31 33.52 14.75
CA GLY A 99 17.39 34.90 14.27
C GLY A 99 16.54 35.24 13.04
N GLY A 100 15.39 35.87 13.27
CA GLY A 100 14.37 36.18 12.27
C GLY A 100 14.89 36.82 11.00
N VAL A 101 14.88 36.05 9.90
CA VAL A 101 14.23 36.35 8.61
C VAL A 101 14.10 34.99 7.91
N ALA A 102 13.02 34.26 8.19
CA ALA A 102 12.67 32.96 7.61
C ALA A 102 13.73 31.84 7.72
N THR A 103 13.38 30.73 8.39
CA THR A 103 14.27 29.55 8.45
C THR A 103 13.97 28.62 7.28
N ALA A 104 15.00 28.32 6.49
CA ALA A 104 14.95 27.29 5.47
C ALA A 104 15.57 26.00 6.04
N SER A 105 14.79 24.93 6.16
CA SER A 105 15.31 23.62 6.57
C SER A 105 15.30 22.65 5.39
N LEU A 106 16.38 21.86 5.29
CA LEU A 106 16.49 20.73 4.39
C LEU A 106 16.49 19.47 5.24
N SER A 107 15.52 18.59 5.04
CA SER A 107 15.45 17.30 5.75
C SER A 107 15.48 16.15 4.76
N GLN A 108 16.23 15.09 5.08
CA GLN A 108 16.14 13.82 4.37
C GLN A 108 15.53 12.77 5.30
N ASP A 109 14.44 12.11 4.89
CA ASP A 109 13.81 11.05 5.69
C ASP A 109 14.41 9.66 5.41
N ALA A 110 14.01 8.67 6.21
CA ALA A 110 14.45 7.27 6.07
C ALA A 110 14.03 6.62 4.74
N LEU A 111 13.11 7.25 4.00
CA LEU A 111 12.65 6.83 2.68
C LEU A 111 13.39 7.59 1.56
N GLY A 112 14.46 8.32 1.91
CA GLY A 112 15.29 9.07 0.98
C GLY A 112 14.61 10.32 0.41
N ARG A 113 13.48 10.76 0.97
CA ARG A 113 12.80 11.97 0.51
C ARG A 113 13.54 13.20 1.00
N ILE A 114 13.60 14.21 0.15
CA ILE A 114 14.20 15.50 0.46
C ILE A 114 13.06 16.52 0.61
N GLY A 115 12.94 17.13 1.78
CA GLY A 115 11.99 18.19 2.10
C GLY A 115 12.68 19.53 2.27
N LEU A 116 12.07 20.59 1.73
CA LEU A 116 12.41 21.99 2.00
C LEU A 116 11.27 22.61 2.81
N GLY A 117 11.56 23.09 4.02
CA GLY A 117 10.62 23.86 4.83
C GLY A 117 11.03 25.33 4.86
N LEU A 118 10.07 26.22 4.71
CA LEU A 118 10.21 27.65 5.00
C LEU A 118 9.28 27.97 6.17
N ALA A 119 9.84 28.40 7.29
CA ALA A 119 9.05 29.02 8.36
C ALA A 119 9.08 30.54 8.16
N GLY A 120 7.93 31.18 8.18
CA GLY A 120 7.80 32.63 8.25
C GLY A 120 8.13 33.15 9.66
N ASP A 121 8.32 34.46 9.76
CA ASP A 121 8.50 35.12 11.06
C ASP A 121 7.22 34.98 11.91
N GLU A 122 7.38 34.92 13.24
CA GLU A 122 6.22 34.94 14.13
C GLU A 122 5.44 36.23 13.90
N PHE A 123 4.21 36.12 13.41
CA PHE A 123 3.31 37.26 13.40
C PHE A 123 2.62 37.34 14.76
N GLY A 124 2.47 38.56 15.27
CA GLY A 124 2.17 38.83 16.68
C GLY A 124 1.10 37.94 17.32
N GLY A 125 1.31 37.59 18.59
CA GLY A 125 0.43 36.69 19.33
C GLY A 125 0.83 35.20 19.28
N GLY A 126 2.10 34.93 18.94
CA GLY A 126 2.70 33.60 18.92
C GLY A 126 2.29 32.75 17.72
N TRP A 127 1.87 33.36 16.60
CA TRP A 127 1.47 32.62 15.41
C TRP A 127 2.61 32.55 14.40
N SER A 128 2.73 31.43 13.70
CA SER A 128 3.68 31.23 12.61
C SER A 128 2.99 30.61 11.41
N LEU A 129 3.47 30.96 10.21
CA LEU A 129 3.06 30.37 8.95
C LEU A 129 4.26 29.60 8.38
N PHE A 130 4.03 28.40 7.87
CA PHE A 130 5.07 27.64 7.19
C PHE A 130 4.58 27.03 5.89
N ALA A 131 5.51 26.82 4.97
CA ALA A 131 5.27 26.07 3.76
C ALA A 131 6.42 25.09 3.53
N SER A 132 6.12 23.91 3.00
CA SER A 132 7.14 22.95 2.62
C SER A 132 6.85 22.28 1.29
N ALA A 133 7.92 21.90 0.60
CA ALA A 133 7.85 21.08 -0.61
C ALA A 133 8.80 19.90 -0.44
N GLN A 134 8.32 18.70 -0.72
CA GLN A 134 9.10 17.47 -0.62
C GLN A 134 9.01 16.66 -1.91
N THR A 135 10.10 15.99 -2.25
CA THR A 135 10.17 15.05 -3.37
C THR A 135 10.95 13.82 -2.95
N GLY A 136 10.64 12.68 -3.54
CA GLY A 136 11.23 11.42 -3.11
C GLY A 136 11.16 10.34 -4.17
N ARG A 137 12.03 9.35 -4.00
CA ARG A 137 12.06 8.14 -4.82
C ARG A 137 12.12 6.93 -3.91
N LEU A 138 11.45 5.86 -4.30
CA LEU A 138 11.47 4.58 -3.58
C LEU A 138 11.53 3.47 -4.62
N ASP A 139 12.54 2.62 -4.53
CA ASP A 139 12.65 1.45 -5.38
C ASP A 139 12.25 0.22 -4.54
N HIS A 140 11.35 -0.61 -5.06
CA HIS A 140 10.87 -1.82 -4.41
C HIS A 140 11.26 -3.04 -5.24
N SER A 141 12.02 -3.95 -4.64
CA SER A 141 12.30 -5.25 -5.23
C SER A 141 11.06 -6.13 -5.15
N GLY A 142 10.68 -6.73 -6.28
CA GLY A 142 9.51 -7.60 -6.36
C GLY A 142 9.58 -8.78 -5.40
N THR A 143 8.42 -9.19 -4.91
CA THR A 143 8.24 -10.34 -4.02
C THR A 143 7.37 -11.39 -4.70
N ARG A 144 6.99 -12.45 -3.98
CA ARG A 144 6.06 -13.47 -4.48
C ARG A 144 4.66 -12.89 -4.80
N PHE A 145 4.27 -11.80 -4.13
CA PHE A 145 2.90 -11.29 -4.16
C PHE A 145 2.81 -9.85 -4.67
N GLU A 146 3.94 -9.26 -5.05
CA GLU A 146 4.03 -7.86 -5.43
C GLU A 146 5.12 -7.68 -6.49
N SER A 147 4.77 -7.02 -7.60
CA SER A 147 5.72 -6.66 -8.66
C SER A 147 6.82 -5.74 -8.14
N ALA A 148 8.01 -5.83 -8.74
CA ALA A 148 9.02 -4.79 -8.57
C ALA A 148 8.50 -3.47 -9.14
N PHE A 149 8.82 -2.34 -8.50
CA PHE A 149 8.42 -1.03 -8.98
C PHE A 149 9.36 0.07 -8.53
N ASP A 150 9.38 1.15 -9.30
CA ASP A 150 10.00 2.42 -8.94
C ASP A 150 8.90 3.45 -8.66
N SER A 151 8.99 4.12 -7.52
CA SER A 151 8.05 5.13 -7.08
C SER A 151 8.70 6.50 -7.04
N ARG A 152 7.95 7.52 -7.44
CA ARG A 152 8.30 8.94 -7.34
C ARG A 152 7.17 9.68 -6.67
N ASN A 153 7.48 10.50 -5.69
CA ASN A 153 6.50 11.32 -5.00
C ASN A 153 6.91 12.78 -4.99
N ALA A 154 5.92 13.66 -4.95
CA ALA A 154 6.08 15.08 -4.70
C ALA A 154 4.91 15.57 -3.85
N ALA A 155 5.18 16.31 -2.78
CA ALA A 155 4.13 16.90 -1.97
C ALA A 155 4.45 18.34 -1.61
N PHE A 156 3.40 19.12 -1.42
CA PHE A 156 3.44 20.50 -0.97
C PHE A 156 2.55 20.64 0.25
N THR A 157 3.06 21.31 1.29
CA THR A 157 2.34 21.55 2.54
C THR A 157 2.33 23.04 2.82
N LEU A 158 1.21 23.56 3.27
CA LEU A 158 1.06 24.92 3.79
C LEU A 158 0.37 24.81 5.14
N GLY A 159 0.95 25.39 6.18
CA GLY A 159 0.40 25.31 7.51
C GLY A 159 0.58 26.56 8.34
N LEU A 160 -0.16 26.57 9.44
CA LEU A 160 -0.22 27.63 10.41
C LEU A 160 -0.14 26.99 11.79
N ASP A 161 0.71 27.52 12.65
CA ASP A 161 0.86 27.08 14.03
C ASP A 161 0.83 28.26 15.00
N ARG A 162 0.59 27.92 16.26
CA ARG A 162 0.56 28.87 17.37
C ARG A 162 1.29 28.32 18.57
N ARG A 163 2.27 29.08 19.03
CA ARG A 163 2.91 28.96 20.34
C ARG A 163 1.94 29.46 21.42
N ILE A 164 1.42 28.53 22.21
CA ILE A 164 0.48 28.83 23.30
C ILE A 164 1.25 29.34 24.53
N ASN A 165 2.45 28.81 24.75
CA ASN A 165 3.44 29.21 25.74
C ASN A 165 4.81 28.63 25.33
N ASP A 166 5.85 28.84 26.13
CA ASP A 166 7.23 28.38 25.88
C ASP A 166 7.37 26.85 25.73
N ARG A 167 6.31 26.08 25.94
CA ARG A 167 6.30 24.62 25.95
C ARG A 167 5.31 23.99 25.00
N TRP A 168 4.41 24.75 24.39
CA TRP A 168 3.32 24.20 23.58
C TRP A 168 3.19 24.92 22.27
N VAL A 169 3.23 24.14 21.19
CA VAL A 169 2.90 24.60 19.84
C VAL A 169 1.79 23.71 19.30
N VAL A 170 0.76 24.32 18.71
CA VAL A 170 -0.33 23.59 18.06
C VAL A 170 -0.57 24.19 16.70
N GLY A 171 -0.91 23.37 15.71
CA GLY A 171 -1.10 23.87 14.36
C GLY A 171 -1.93 22.97 13.48
N ALA A 172 -2.15 23.47 12.28
CA ALA A 172 -2.85 22.79 11.22
C ALA A 172 -2.12 23.02 9.89
N ALA A 173 -2.13 22.01 9.02
CA ALA A 173 -1.52 22.09 7.71
C ALA A 173 -2.41 21.46 6.64
N LEU A 174 -2.47 22.10 5.48
CA LEU A 174 -3.01 21.53 4.26
C LEU A 174 -1.86 20.91 3.48
N ASN A 175 -2.05 19.68 3.01
CA ASN A 175 -1.08 18.96 2.21
C ASN A 175 -1.69 18.57 0.86
N HIS A 176 -0.93 18.72 -0.21
CA HIS A 176 -1.25 18.19 -1.53
C HIS A 176 -0.08 17.32 -2.01
N ALA A 177 -0.35 16.05 -2.30
CA ALA A 177 0.65 15.08 -2.69
C ALA A 177 0.31 14.43 -4.03
N ARG A 178 1.34 14.08 -4.78
CA ARG A 178 1.26 13.27 -6.00
C ARG A 178 2.26 12.14 -5.90
N ASP A 179 1.81 10.93 -6.17
CA ASP A 179 2.63 9.72 -6.18
C ASP A 179 2.51 9.06 -7.56
N ARG A 180 3.63 8.65 -8.15
CA ARG A 180 3.69 7.85 -9.38
C ARG A 180 4.46 6.58 -9.11
N ILE A 181 3.88 5.43 -9.47
CA ILE A 181 4.52 4.12 -9.42
C ILE A 181 4.59 3.59 -10.85
N ASP A 182 5.79 3.25 -11.30
CA ASP A 182 6.05 2.58 -12.57
C ASP A 182 6.53 1.15 -12.26
N TYR A 183 5.81 0.13 -12.73
CA TYR A 183 6.16 -1.28 -12.45
C TYR A 183 7.27 -1.77 -13.39
N THR A 184 8.21 -2.55 -12.86
CA THR A 184 9.36 -3.03 -13.62
C THR A 184 8.95 -4.13 -14.59
N GLY A 185 9.40 -4.01 -15.85
CA GLY A 185 9.18 -5.05 -16.86
C GLY A 185 7.81 -4.98 -17.55
N THR A 186 6.98 -4.00 -17.21
CA THR A 186 5.65 -3.78 -17.81
C THR A 186 5.46 -2.31 -18.17
N VAL A 187 4.38 -2.00 -18.88
CA VAL A 187 3.89 -0.62 -19.05
C VAL A 187 2.89 -0.21 -17.96
N SER A 188 2.65 -1.07 -16.96
CA SER A 188 1.74 -0.77 -15.86
C SER A 188 2.21 0.46 -15.09
N ARG A 189 1.25 1.29 -14.68
CA ARG A 189 1.49 2.53 -13.92
C ARG A 189 0.34 2.81 -12.96
N LEU A 190 0.67 3.39 -11.81
CA LEU A 190 -0.28 4.02 -10.91
C LEU A 190 0.12 5.48 -10.66
N ASP A 191 -0.75 6.41 -11.00
CA ASP A 191 -0.60 7.85 -10.74
C ASP A 191 -1.66 8.27 -9.72
N SER A 192 -1.29 8.70 -8.52
CA SER A 192 -2.25 9.12 -7.50
C SER A 192 -2.03 10.55 -7.02
N ARG A 193 -3.12 11.23 -6.64
CA ARG A 193 -3.14 12.64 -6.24
C ARG A 193 -4.04 12.79 -5.04
N HIS A 194 -3.54 13.38 -3.95
CA HIS A 194 -4.26 13.49 -2.68
C HIS A 194 -4.18 14.91 -2.13
N THR A 195 -5.25 15.37 -1.50
CA THR A 195 -5.27 16.62 -0.72
C THR A 195 -5.82 16.31 0.66
N GLY A 196 -5.17 16.84 1.70
CA GLY A 196 -5.51 16.53 3.08
C GLY A 196 -5.31 17.68 4.04
N LEU A 197 -5.83 17.46 5.24
CA LEU A 197 -5.66 18.30 6.41
C LEU A 197 -4.94 17.49 7.48
N LEU A 198 -3.95 18.10 8.11
CA LEU A 198 -3.18 17.59 9.23
C LEU A 198 -3.38 18.55 10.40
N LEU A 199 -3.62 18.03 11.58
CA LEU A 199 -3.53 18.74 12.85
C LEU A 199 -2.34 18.19 13.62
N PHE A 200 -1.59 19.04 14.29
CA PHE A 200 -0.43 18.63 15.06
C PHE A 200 -0.28 19.45 16.34
N ALA A 201 0.42 18.86 17.30
CA ALA A 201 0.78 19.47 18.56
C ALA A 201 2.17 19.00 18.97
N ASN A 202 2.99 19.94 19.42
CA ASN A 202 4.29 19.69 20.04
C ASN A 202 4.26 20.20 21.47
N ARG A 203 4.87 19.42 22.37
CA ARG A 203 5.07 19.80 23.77
C ARG A 203 6.50 19.53 24.22
N SER A 204 7.19 20.58 24.68
CA SER A 204 8.46 20.45 25.40
C SER A 204 8.21 20.37 26.91
N TRP A 205 8.60 19.28 27.58
CA TRP A 205 8.51 19.21 29.04
C TRP A 205 9.62 20.00 29.73
N ASN A 206 10.81 19.95 29.15
CA ASN A 206 12.01 20.67 29.55
C ASN A 206 12.93 20.77 28.32
N ASP A 207 14.14 21.28 28.50
CA ASP A 207 15.11 21.46 27.42
C ASP A 207 15.64 20.13 26.84
N ALA A 208 15.28 19.00 27.45
CA ALA A 208 15.78 17.68 27.10
C ALA A 208 14.69 16.74 26.57
N TRP A 209 13.41 17.05 26.69
CA TRP A 209 12.33 16.13 26.27
C TRP A 209 11.24 16.89 25.52
N SER A 210 10.92 16.40 24.33
CA SER A 210 9.78 16.86 23.52
C SER A 210 8.86 15.69 23.15
N PHE A 211 7.59 16.00 23.01
CA PHE A 211 6.57 15.08 22.52
C PHE A 211 5.81 15.72 21.39
N ASP A 212 5.64 14.97 20.32
CA ASP A 212 4.92 15.36 19.14
C ASP A 212 3.75 14.43 18.93
N ALA A 213 2.63 14.99 18.49
CA ALA A 213 1.47 14.22 18.10
C ALA A 213 0.82 14.86 16.89
N TYR A 214 0.31 14.03 15.99
CA TYR A 214 -0.39 14.50 14.81
C TYR A 214 -1.54 13.57 14.45
N LEU A 215 -2.53 14.13 13.76
CA LEU A 215 -3.64 13.38 13.19
C LEU A 215 -4.13 14.09 11.93
N GLY A 216 -4.50 13.32 10.92
CA GLY A 216 -4.88 13.90 9.66
C GLY A 216 -5.67 12.94 8.79
N GLY A 217 -6.18 13.51 7.71
CA GLY A 217 -6.87 12.75 6.68
C GLY A 217 -6.76 13.43 5.34
N SER A 218 -6.72 12.61 4.29
CA SER A 218 -6.68 13.07 2.91
C SER A 218 -7.67 12.32 2.04
N ARG A 219 -8.06 12.97 0.95
CA ARG A 219 -8.86 12.38 -0.13
C ARG A 219 -8.18 12.66 -1.46
N GLY A 220 -8.39 11.77 -2.40
CA GLY A 220 -7.75 11.84 -3.69
C GLY A 220 -8.31 10.82 -4.66
N SER A 221 -7.65 10.73 -5.80
CA SER A 221 -7.91 9.71 -6.80
C SER A 221 -6.60 9.08 -7.25
N ALA A 222 -6.70 7.88 -7.81
CA ALA A 222 -5.61 7.28 -8.58
C ALA A 222 -6.07 7.02 -10.01
N ASP A 223 -5.18 7.18 -10.97
CA ASP A 223 -5.30 6.69 -12.32
C ASP A 223 -4.41 5.44 -12.43
N ILE A 224 -5.03 4.31 -12.75
CA ILE A 224 -4.39 3.00 -12.82
C ILE A 224 -4.37 2.57 -14.28
N LEU A 225 -3.20 2.16 -14.75
CA LEU A 225 -2.97 1.48 -16.02
C LEU A 225 -2.34 0.12 -15.72
N ARG A 226 -3.00 -0.95 -16.12
CA ARG A 226 -2.50 -2.32 -15.97
C ARG A 226 -2.26 -2.92 -17.35
N GLU A 227 -1.04 -3.37 -17.60
CA GLU A 227 -0.72 -4.17 -18.78
C GLU A 227 -1.33 -5.56 -18.62
N ILE A 228 -1.87 -6.09 -19.72
CA ILE A 228 -2.26 -7.49 -19.83
C ILE A 228 -1.53 -8.05 -21.04
N ARG A 229 -0.53 -8.90 -20.78
CA ARG A 229 0.31 -9.46 -21.81
C ARG A 229 0.66 -10.91 -21.57
N TYR A 230 0.26 -11.76 -22.50
CA TYR A 230 0.67 -13.16 -22.54
C TYR A 230 0.56 -13.72 -23.96
N ALA A 231 1.26 -14.82 -24.21
CA ALA A 231 1.17 -15.56 -25.46
C ALA A 231 0.84 -17.02 -25.15
N LEU A 232 -0.21 -17.55 -25.79
CA LEU A 232 -0.62 -18.94 -25.65
C LEU A 232 -0.52 -19.63 -27.00
N PRO A 233 0.08 -20.84 -27.08
CA PRO A 233 -0.15 -21.69 -28.24
C PRO A 233 -1.64 -22.04 -28.28
N ILE A 234 -2.21 -22.11 -29.48
CA ILE A 234 -3.60 -22.52 -29.70
C ILE A 234 -3.65 -23.56 -30.82
N ALA A 235 -4.82 -24.17 -31.02
CA ALA A 235 -5.02 -25.19 -32.04
C ALA A 235 -4.52 -24.75 -33.43
N GLY A 236 -3.92 -25.68 -34.17
CA GLY A 236 -3.39 -25.42 -35.52
C GLY A 236 -2.00 -24.80 -35.56
N ASN A 237 -1.19 -24.95 -34.49
CA ASN A 237 0.16 -24.39 -34.35
C ASN A 237 0.21 -22.85 -34.38
N ALA A 238 -0.91 -22.17 -34.14
CA ALA A 238 -0.97 -20.72 -34.02
C ALA A 238 -0.64 -20.28 -32.59
N ILE A 239 -0.30 -18.99 -32.42
CA ILE A 239 -0.06 -18.36 -31.13
C ILE A 239 -1.05 -17.22 -30.95
N ALA A 240 -1.89 -17.29 -29.92
CA ALA A 240 -2.70 -16.18 -29.47
C ALA A 240 -1.81 -15.23 -28.67
N ILE A 241 -1.60 -14.00 -29.17
CA ILE A 241 -0.86 -12.95 -28.47
C ILE A 241 -1.86 -11.96 -27.90
N ILE A 242 -1.93 -11.89 -26.59
CA ILE A 242 -2.71 -10.88 -25.88
C ILE A 242 -1.75 -9.80 -25.45
N ASN A 243 -2.04 -8.58 -25.87
CA ASN A 243 -1.33 -7.38 -25.47
C ASN A 243 -2.34 -6.24 -25.46
N THR A 244 -2.83 -5.91 -24.28
CA THR A 244 -3.86 -4.90 -24.09
C THR A 244 -3.71 -4.27 -22.71
N ASN A 245 -4.42 -3.16 -22.50
CA ASN A 245 -4.35 -2.42 -21.26
C ASN A 245 -5.74 -2.32 -20.64
N ALA A 246 -5.79 -2.40 -19.32
CA ALA A 246 -6.96 -2.08 -18.52
C ALA A 246 -6.70 -0.79 -17.74
N THR A 247 -7.68 0.12 -17.70
CA THR A 247 -7.56 1.40 -16.99
C THR A 247 -8.68 1.62 -16.00
N SER A 248 -8.40 2.30 -14.89
CA SER A 248 -9.42 2.73 -13.92
C SER A 248 -9.01 4.00 -13.20
N SER A 249 -9.98 4.71 -12.62
CA SER A 249 -9.71 5.90 -11.81
C SER A 249 -10.42 5.87 -10.44
N PRO A 250 -10.01 5.01 -9.49
CA PRO A 250 -10.67 4.92 -8.17
C PRO A 250 -10.44 6.14 -7.28
N ASP A 251 -11.40 6.38 -6.39
CA ASP A 251 -11.25 7.30 -5.27
C ASP A 251 -10.46 6.66 -4.11
N ILE A 252 -9.65 7.48 -3.45
CA ILE A 252 -8.79 7.10 -2.34
C ILE A 252 -9.04 8.02 -1.15
N SER A 253 -9.11 7.44 0.05
CA SER A 253 -9.09 8.21 1.30
C SER A 253 -8.07 7.64 2.26
N ARG A 254 -7.38 8.53 2.98
CA ARG A 254 -6.35 8.16 3.95
C ARG A 254 -6.64 8.83 5.28
N GLN A 255 -6.37 8.12 6.36
CA GLN A 255 -6.36 8.63 7.72
C GLN A 255 -5.02 8.26 8.33
N HIS A 256 -4.40 9.16 9.06
CA HIS A 256 -3.16 8.88 9.75
C HIS A 256 -3.15 9.58 11.10
N ALA A 257 -2.48 8.96 12.06
CA ALA A 257 -2.20 9.53 13.36
C ALA A 257 -0.88 8.99 13.85
N GLY A 258 -0.11 9.82 14.54
CA GLY A 258 1.16 9.40 15.08
C GLY A 258 1.53 10.19 16.32
N ALA A 259 2.48 9.67 17.05
CA ALA A 259 3.08 10.35 18.18
C ALA A 259 4.55 9.95 18.30
N SER A 260 5.41 10.90 18.66
CA SER A 260 6.83 10.66 18.96
C SER A 260 7.23 11.30 20.29
N LEU A 261 8.28 10.74 20.86
CA LEU A 261 8.96 11.21 22.05
C LEU A 261 10.44 11.32 21.72
N ASP A 262 11.00 12.49 21.93
CA ASP A 262 12.37 12.80 21.58
C ASP A 262 13.12 13.32 22.82
N TRP A 263 14.37 12.88 22.95
CA TRP A 263 15.27 13.25 24.03
C TRP A 263 16.54 13.89 23.51
N LEU A 264 16.81 15.12 23.96
CA LEU A 264 18.02 15.87 23.64
C LEU A 264 18.97 15.92 24.85
N GLY A 265 20.04 15.16 24.77
CA GLY A 265 21.13 15.17 25.75
C GLY A 265 22.24 16.12 25.34
N ARG A 266 22.47 17.18 26.13
CA ARG A 266 23.60 18.10 25.93
C ARG A 266 24.69 17.83 26.96
N ARG A 267 25.93 17.55 26.51
CA ARG A 267 27.09 17.39 27.40
C ARG A 267 28.32 18.04 26.82
N GLY A 268 28.68 19.22 27.34
CA GLY A 268 29.79 20.02 26.83
C GLY A 268 29.44 20.63 25.47
N GLY A 269 30.24 20.36 24.45
CA GLY A 269 29.99 20.77 23.06
C GLY A 269 29.31 19.71 22.19
N TRP A 270 28.73 18.66 22.79
CA TRP A 270 28.04 17.58 22.09
C TRP A 270 26.56 17.58 22.40
N ASP A 271 25.76 17.42 21.34
CA ASP A 271 24.31 17.21 21.40
C ASP A 271 24.00 15.81 20.86
N LEU A 272 23.27 15.03 21.65
CA LEU A 272 22.76 13.71 21.26
C LEU A 272 21.24 13.76 21.27
N ASP A 273 20.63 13.48 20.12
CA ASP A 273 19.19 13.40 19.95
C ASP A 273 18.76 11.94 19.78
N LEU A 274 17.83 11.49 20.62
CA LEU A 274 17.26 10.14 20.59
C LEU A 274 15.73 10.23 20.53
N GLY A 275 15.18 9.75 19.42
CA GLY A 275 13.74 9.76 19.17
C GLY A 275 13.14 8.37 19.04
N GLY A 276 11.86 8.26 19.38
CA GLY A 276 11.04 7.08 19.10
C GLY A 276 9.59 7.47 18.86
N GLY A 277 8.92 6.83 17.91
CA GLY A 277 7.54 7.15 17.56
C GLY A 277 6.72 5.95 17.12
N ILE A 278 5.41 6.16 17.08
CA ILE A 278 4.42 5.24 16.54
C ILE A 278 3.59 5.97 15.50
N ASP A 279 3.33 5.30 14.39
CA ASP A 279 2.51 5.83 13.30
C ASP A 279 1.44 4.79 12.95
N LEU A 280 0.20 5.26 12.88
CA LEU A 280 -0.97 4.48 12.49
C LEU A 280 -1.53 5.08 11.22
N SER A 281 -1.67 4.26 10.19
CA SER A 281 -2.26 4.70 8.92
C SER A 281 -3.44 3.80 8.56
N ARG A 282 -4.44 4.38 7.91
CA ARG A 282 -5.56 3.64 7.33
C ARG A 282 -5.82 4.20 5.94
N ASN A 283 -5.52 3.41 4.93
CA ASN A 283 -5.70 3.73 3.53
C ASN A 283 -6.90 2.96 2.99
N ARG A 284 -7.81 3.65 2.33
CA ARG A 284 -8.99 3.07 1.69
C ARG A 284 -8.97 3.40 0.22
N VAL A 285 -9.15 2.37 -0.60
CA VAL A 285 -9.40 2.49 -2.04
C VAL A 285 -10.84 2.05 -2.25
N ASP A 286 -11.65 2.91 -2.84
CA ASP A 286 -13.04 2.60 -3.13
C ASP A 286 -13.14 1.56 -4.25
N GLU A 287 -14.33 0.97 -4.40
CA GLU A 287 -14.56 -0.01 -5.46
C GLU A 287 -14.38 0.62 -6.83
N TYR A 288 -13.87 -0.16 -7.77
CA TYR A 288 -13.75 0.30 -9.15
C TYR A 288 -13.90 -0.85 -10.14
N VAL A 289 -14.24 -0.48 -11.37
CA VAL A 289 -14.27 -1.39 -12.51
C VAL A 289 -13.31 -0.83 -13.54
N GLU A 290 -12.41 -1.67 -14.02
CA GLU A 290 -11.52 -1.29 -15.11
C GLU A 290 -12.28 -1.23 -16.44
N SER A 291 -11.77 -0.42 -17.35
CA SER A 291 -12.21 -0.32 -18.73
C SER A 291 -11.12 -0.84 -19.67
N GLY A 292 -11.51 -1.37 -20.84
CA GLY A 292 -10.58 -1.98 -21.78
C GLY A 292 -10.28 -3.45 -21.47
N GLY A 293 -9.02 -3.85 -21.60
CA GLY A 293 -8.54 -5.18 -21.22
C GLY A 293 -9.03 -6.35 -22.07
N GLN A 294 -9.73 -6.12 -23.18
CA GLN A 294 -10.29 -7.17 -24.06
C GLN A 294 -11.06 -8.27 -23.31
N GLY A 295 -11.93 -7.87 -22.37
CA GLY A 295 -12.71 -8.80 -21.54
C GLY A 295 -12.03 -9.24 -20.26
N LEU A 296 -10.78 -8.83 -20.03
CA LEU A 296 -9.99 -9.11 -18.83
C LEU A 296 -9.91 -7.92 -17.85
N ALA A 297 -10.81 -6.96 -18.04
CA ALA A 297 -11.02 -5.88 -17.09
C ALA A 297 -11.60 -6.42 -15.78
N LEU A 298 -11.08 -5.94 -14.66
CA LEU A 298 -11.46 -6.40 -13.34
C LEU A 298 -12.49 -5.49 -12.69
N ARG A 299 -13.35 -6.10 -11.88
CA ARG A 299 -14.09 -5.41 -10.83
C ARG A 299 -13.37 -5.63 -9.52
N VAL A 300 -12.79 -4.58 -8.96
CA VAL A 300 -12.06 -4.64 -7.70
C VAL A 300 -12.95 -4.07 -6.60
N ALA A 301 -13.24 -4.90 -5.60
CA ALA A 301 -14.04 -4.50 -4.46
C ALA A 301 -13.29 -3.48 -3.61
N LYS A 302 -14.05 -2.67 -2.86
CA LYS A 302 -13.51 -1.74 -1.88
C LYS A 302 -12.59 -2.46 -0.90
N ARG A 303 -11.46 -1.83 -0.57
CA ARG A 303 -10.48 -2.37 0.37
C ARG A 303 -9.95 -1.32 1.31
N THR A 304 -9.51 -1.79 2.48
CA THR A 304 -8.86 -0.97 3.50
C THR A 304 -7.55 -1.65 3.89
N VAL A 305 -6.46 -0.90 3.87
CA VAL A 305 -5.12 -1.28 4.31
C VAL A 305 -4.80 -0.48 5.56
N THR A 306 -4.36 -1.13 6.62
CA THR A 306 -3.98 -0.53 7.91
C THR A 306 -2.55 -0.86 8.24
#